data_AF-Q90ZX5-F1
#
_entry.id   AF-Q90ZX5-F1
#
_cell.length_a   1.000
_cell.length_b   1.000
_cell.length_c   1.000
_cell.angle_alpha   90.00
_cell.angle_beta   90.00
_cell.angle_gamma   90.00
#
_symmetry.space_group_name_H-M   'P 1'
#
loop_
_entity.id
_entity.type
_entity.pdbx_description
1 polymer ?
#
loop_
_entity_poly.entity_id
_entity_poly.type
_entity_poly.pdbx_seq_one_letter_code
_entity_poly.pdbx_strand_id
1 'polypeptide(L)' 'SFTSKSRRRVGLKAPGIIPRISVREPMQTGIKAVDSLVPIGRGQRELIIGDRQT' A
#
# COMPACT_ATOMS: atom_id res chain seq x y z
N SER A 1 -25.21 2.62 3.16
CA SER A 1 -25.39 3.23 1.83
C SER A 1 -24.17 4.09 1.51
N PHE A 2 -23.19 3.58 0.76
CA PHE A 2 -22.02 4.38 0.35
C PHE A 2 -22.23 4.89 -1.06
N THR A 3 -22.78 6.09 -1.19
CA THR A 3 -22.81 6.81 -2.46
C THR A 3 -21.48 7.55 -2.62
N SER A 4 -20.67 7.19 -3.61
CA SER A 4 -19.53 8.04 -3.99
C SER A 4 -19.22 7.95 -5.48
N LYS A 5 -19.71 8.92 -6.25
CA LYS A 5 -19.11 9.26 -7.55
C LYS A 5 -18.54 10.68 -7.49
N SER A 6 -17.52 10.87 -6.67
CA SER A 6 -16.63 12.03 -6.76
C SER A 6 -15.54 11.72 -7.79
N ARG A 7 -15.42 12.54 -8.83
CA ARG A 7 -14.33 12.44 -9.82
C ARG A 7 -13.11 13.21 -9.29
N ARG A 8 -11.92 12.61 -9.37
CA ARG A 8 -10.65 13.26 -9.05
C ARG A 8 -9.81 13.44 -10.32
N ARG A 9 -8.96 14.47 -10.35
CA ARG A 9 -7.99 14.67 -11.45
C ARG A 9 -6.90 13.61 -11.40
N VAL A 10 -6.46 13.14 -12.57
CA VAL A 10 -5.40 12.12 -12.68
C VAL A 10 -4.03 12.70 -12.30
N GLY A 11 -3.73 13.94 -12.73
CA GLY A 11 -2.43 14.59 -12.51
C GLY A 11 -2.28 15.34 -11.18
N LEU A 12 -2.78 14.78 -10.07
CA LEU A 12 -2.53 15.37 -8.74
C LEU A 12 -1.10 15.08 -8.30
N LYS A 13 -0.37 16.09 -7.82
CA LYS A 13 0.97 15.90 -7.26
C LYS A 13 0.88 15.04 -5.99
N ALA A 14 1.85 14.14 -5.82
CA ALA A 14 1.99 13.37 -4.60
C ALA A 14 2.26 14.29 -3.39
N PRO A 15 1.95 13.84 -2.16
CA PRO A 15 2.31 14.57 -0.95
C PRO A 15 3.82 14.84 -0.89
N GLY A 16 4.18 16.06 -0.49
CA GLY A 16 5.57 16.46 -0.20
C GLY A 16 6.16 15.68 0.98
N ILE A 17 7.34 16.08 1.46
CA ILE A 17 8.04 15.37 2.54
C ILE A 17 7.35 15.58 3.90
N ILE A 18 6.99 16.82 4.22
CA ILE A 18 6.42 17.22 5.52
C ILE A 18 5.23 16.37 5.98
N PRO A 19 4.22 16.04 5.15
CA PRO A 19 3.09 15.23 5.59
C PRO A 19 3.39 13.72 5.69
N ARG A 20 4.60 13.25 5.32
CA ARG A 20 4.94 11.83 5.40
C ARG A 20 5.30 11.46 6.83
N ILE A 21 4.84 10.30 7.26
CA ILE A 21 5.18 9.71 8.54
C ILE A 21 5.87 8.36 8.32
N SER A 22 6.70 7.94 9.27
CA SER A 22 7.24 6.59 9.26
C SER A 22 6.10 5.56 9.27
N VAL A 23 6.26 4.50 8.50
CA VAL A 23 5.34 3.36 8.51
C VAL A 23 5.46 2.65 9.86
N ARG A 24 4.36 2.59 10.63
CA ARG A 24 4.31 1.98 11.97
C ARG A 24 3.15 1.04 12.18
N GLU A 25 2.15 1.09 11.29
CA GLU A 25 0.96 0.27 11.38
C GLU A 25 1.12 -0.93 10.42
N PRO A 26 0.99 -2.17 10.89
CA PRO A 26 1.06 -3.33 10.02
C PRO A 26 -0.15 -3.41 9.09
N MET A 27 0.06 -3.97 7.91
CA MET A 27 -0.96 -4.35 6.94
C MET A 27 -0.91 -5.87 6.76
N GLN A 28 -1.86 -6.57 7.37
CA GLN A 28 -1.94 -8.03 7.24
C GLN A 28 -2.33 -8.43 5.83
N THR A 29 -1.58 -9.37 5.25
CA THR A 29 -1.86 -9.95 3.95
C THR A 29 -2.63 -11.26 4.05
N GLY A 30 -2.54 -11.95 5.19
CA GLY A 30 -3.11 -13.28 5.40
C GLY A 30 -2.24 -14.42 4.83
N ILE A 31 -1.12 -14.09 4.19
CA ILE A 31 -0.16 -15.06 3.67
C ILE A 31 0.90 -15.26 4.74
N LYS A 32 0.92 -16.41 5.41
CA LYS A 32 1.83 -16.70 6.52
C LYS A 32 3.29 -16.41 6.18
N ALA A 33 3.74 -16.79 4.98
CA ALA A 33 5.11 -16.56 4.53
C ALA A 33 5.43 -15.05 4.46
N VAL A 34 4.52 -14.24 3.91
CA VAL A 34 4.72 -12.79 3.79
C VAL A 34 4.62 -12.13 5.17
N ASP A 35 3.54 -12.38 5.91
CA ASP A 35 3.31 -11.73 7.20
C ASP A 35 4.39 -12.06 8.25
N SER A 36 5.05 -13.22 8.12
CA SER A 36 6.13 -13.63 9.04
C SER A 36 7.52 -13.18 8.58
N LEU A 37 7.85 -13.32 7.28
CA LEU A 37 9.21 -13.10 6.77
C LEU A 37 9.41 -11.69 6.23
N VAL A 38 8.37 -11.10 5.64
CA VAL A 38 8.41 -9.78 4.99
C VAL A 38 7.15 -9.00 5.37
N PRO A 39 7.03 -8.55 6.64
CA PRO A 39 5.84 -7.83 7.08
C PRO A 39 5.71 -6.49 6.33
N ILE A 40 4.51 -6.21 5.82
CA ILE A 40 4.21 -4.98 5.08
C ILE A 40 3.44 -4.02 5.98
N GLY A 41 3.81 -2.74 6.00
CA GLY A 41 3.10 -1.71 6.75
C GLY A 41 2.24 -0.77 5.90
N ARG A 42 1.30 -0.07 6.53
CA ARG A 42 0.41 0.89 5.87
C ARG A 42 1.20 2.09 5.35
N GLY A 43 1.11 2.34 4.05
CA GLY A 43 1.87 3.40 3.36
C GLY A 43 3.22 2.94 2.80
N GLN A 44 3.61 1.68 3.04
CA GLN A 44 4.74 1.04 2.35
C GLN A 44 4.36 0.69 0.90
N ARG A 45 5.36 0.63 0.03
CA ARG A 45 5.23 0.09 -1.33
C ARG A 45 6.16 -1.10 -1.43
N GLU A 46 5.58 -2.29 -1.49
CA GLU A 46 6.33 -3.54 -1.62
C GLU A 46 6.23 -4.05 -3.06
N LEU A 47 7.37 -4.38 -3.64
CA LEU A 47 7.44 -4.93 -4.99
C LEU A 47 7.28 -6.44 -4.91
N ILE A 48 6.32 -6.99 -5.66
CA ILE A 48 6.18 -8.42 -5.86
C ILE A 48 6.64 -8.73 -7.28
N ILE A 49 7.63 -9.61 -7.42
CA ILE A 49 8.12 -10.11 -8.70
C ILE A 49 8.09 -11.63 -8.69
N GLY A 50 7.82 -12.20 -9.86
CA GLY A 50 7.75 -13.63 -10.10
C GLY A 50 7.62 -13.89 -11.59
N ASP A 51 7.85 -15.15 -11.98
CA ASP A 51 7.67 -15.58 -13.36
C ASP A 51 6.20 -15.95 -13.62
N ARG A 52 5.89 -16.29 -14.87
CA ARG A 52 4.56 -16.79 -15.21
C ARG A 52 4.31 -18.11 -14.45
N GLN A 53 3.24 -18.14 -13.64
CA GLN A 53 2.78 -19.29 -12.83
C GLN A 53 3.45 -19.48 -11.44
N THR A 54 4.04 -18.43 -10.87
CA THR A 54 4.47 -18.37 -9.45
C THR A 54 3.63 -17.38 -8.66
#